data_AF-A0A967D8M4-F1
#
_entry.id   AF-A0A967D8M4-F1
#
_cell.length_a   1.000
_cell.length_b   1.000
_cell.length_c   1.000
_cell.angle_alpha   90.00
_cell.angle_beta   90.00
_cell.angle_gamma   90.00
#
_symmetry.space_group_name_H-M   'P 1'
#
loop_
_entity.id
_entity.type
_entity.pdbx_description
1 polymer ?
#
loop_
_entity_poly.entity_id
_entity_poly.type
_entity_poly.pdbx_seq_one_letter_code
_entity_poly.pdbx_strand_id
1 'polypeptide(L)'
;MWPVLTPAHLLHDLFGSRALLRSANRKGHFTDEEILRLHQPRVGHAGDVVWHFNDVPLLDEARALLGYRPGKRDEDALRTYGHICIDEAQDLAPMELRMIGRRSLNGSMTVVGDIAQATGAWANDGWDNVLAQLPQKREIQRRELSIGYRIPGPA
;
A
#
# COMPACT_ATOMS: atom_id res chain seq x y z
N MET A 1 2.03 -29.73 -9.57
CA MET A 1 2.25 -28.60 -10.51
C MET A 1 1.80 -27.33 -9.79
N TRP A 2 2.58 -26.25 -9.82
CA TRP A 2 2.24 -24.99 -9.14
C TRP A 2 1.48 -24.06 -10.09
N PRO A 3 0.35 -23.45 -9.69
CA PRO A 3 -0.44 -22.60 -10.57
C PRO A 3 0.28 -21.26 -10.85
N VAL A 4 0.13 -20.75 -12.08
CA VAL A 4 0.56 -19.39 -12.43
C VAL A 4 -0.60 -18.44 -12.16
N LEU A 5 -0.46 -17.61 -11.13
CA LEU A 5 -1.50 -16.68 -10.69
C LEU A 5 -1.16 -15.23 -11.06
N THR A 6 -2.20 -14.42 -11.26
CA THR A 6 -2.08 -12.96 -11.24
C THR A 6 -2.39 -12.47 -9.82
N PRO A 7 -2.04 -11.21 -9.48
CA PRO A 7 -2.42 -10.63 -8.19
C PRO A 7 -3.93 -10.65 -7.94
N ALA A 8 -4.72 -10.35 -8.98
CA ALA A 8 -6.18 -10.39 -8.91
C ALA A 8 -6.70 -11.81 -8.62
N HIS A 9 -6.14 -12.84 -9.26
CA HIS A 9 -6.50 -14.23 -8.96
C HIS A 9 -6.16 -14.59 -7.50
N LEU A 10 -4.96 -14.23 -7.03
CA LEU A 10 -4.54 -14.52 -5.66
C LEU A 10 -5.50 -13.92 -4.63
N LEU A 11 -5.84 -12.63 -4.76
CA LEU A 11 -6.72 -11.95 -3.81
C LEU A 11 -8.17 -12.42 -3.94
N HIS A 12 -8.67 -12.65 -5.16
CA HIS A 12 -10.01 -13.19 -5.39
C HIS A 12 -10.19 -14.56 -4.75
N ASP A 13 -9.20 -15.46 -4.89
CA ASP A 13 -9.23 -16.77 -4.27
C ASP A 13 -9.12 -16.69 -2.76
N LEU A 14 -8.22 -15.86 -2.23
CA LEU A 14 -8.03 -15.68 -0.79
C LEU A 14 -9.30 -15.13 -0.13
N PHE A 15 -9.80 -13.97 -0.58
CA PHE A 15 -10.99 -13.33 0.02
C PHE A 15 -12.28 -14.11 -0.26
N GLY A 16 -12.33 -14.88 -1.35
CA GLY A 16 -13.45 -15.74 -1.69
C GLY A 16 -13.55 -17.04 -0.89
N SER A 17 -12.58 -17.35 -0.02
CA SER A 17 -12.56 -18.60 0.74
C SER A 17 -12.24 -18.39 2.21
N ARG A 18 -13.24 -18.61 3.07
CA ARG A 18 -13.06 -18.59 4.54
C ARG A 18 -11.99 -19.55 5.02
N ALA A 19 -11.83 -20.71 4.36
CA ALA A 19 -10.81 -21.68 4.69
C ALA A 19 -9.40 -21.17 4.36
N LEU A 20 -9.24 -20.49 3.22
CA LEU A 20 -7.95 -19.88 2.85
C LEU A 20 -7.60 -18.70 3.76
N LEU A 21 -8.57 -17.86 4.11
CA LEU A 21 -8.37 -16.77 5.09
C LEU A 21 -7.86 -17.30 6.43
N ARG A 22 -8.51 -18.33 6.99
CA ARG A 22 -8.03 -18.98 8.21
C ARG A 22 -6.64 -19.59 8.03
N SER A 23 -6.37 -20.22 6.89
CA SER A 23 -5.05 -20.82 6.59
C SER A 23 -3.94 -19.77 6.43
N ALA A 24 -4.26 -18.56 5.99
CA ALA A 24 -3.33 -17.45 5.88
C ALA A 24 -3.00 -16.83 7.25
N ASN A 25 -3.92 -16.92 8.21
CA ASN A 25 -3.75 -16.37 9.57
C ASN A 25 -2.94 -17.28 10.52
N ARG A 26 -1.98 -18.07 10.03
CA ARG A 26 -1.23 -19.04 10.87
C ARG A 26 -0.49 -18.42 12.04
N LYS A 27 -0.05 -17.16 11.89
CA LYS A 27 0.65 -16.42 12.94
C LYS A 27 -0.28 -15.81 13.98
N GLY A 28 -1.60 -15.93 13.81
CA GLY A 28 -2.60 -15.42 14.75
C GLY A 28 -2.56 -13.90 14.90
N HIS A 29 -2.24 -13.17 13.83
CA HIS A 29 -2.23 -11.72 13.86
C HIS A 29 -3.64 -11.13 13.98
N PHE A 30 -4.64 -11.89 13.53
CA PHE A 30 -6.05 -11.53 13.62
C PHE A 30 -6.79 -12.57 14.47
N THR A 31 -7.86 -12.15 15.12
CA THR A 31 -8.88 -13.06 15.62
C THR A 31 -9.63 -13.73 14.45
N ASP A 32 -10.32 -14.83 14.76
CA ASP A 32 -11.17 -15.52 13.77
C ASP A 32 -12.31 -14.62 13.26
N GLU A 33 -12.82 -13.71 14.09
CA GLU A 33 -13.84 -12.76 13.66
C GLU A 33 -13.25 -11.72 12.70
N GLU A 34 -12.10 -11.13 13.04
CA GLU A 34 -11.45 -10.09 12.24
C GLU A 34 -11.03 -10.61 10.86
N ILE A 35 -10.40 -11.78 10.78
CA ILE A 35 -10.00 -12.37 9.49
C ILE A 35 -11.22 -12.68 8.61
N LEU A 36 -12.34 -13.07 9.21
CA LEU A 36 -13.57 -13.38 8.47
C LEU A 36 -14.30 -12.14 7.98
N ARG A 37 -14.04 -10.95 8.54
CA ARG A 37 -14.55 -9.67 7.99
C ARG A 37 -13.94 -9.34 6.62
N LEU A 38 -12.81 -9.94 6.27
CA LEU A 38 -12.18 -9.80 4.95
C LEU A 38 -12.84 -10.67 3.86
N HIS A 39 -13.75 -11.58 4.24
CA HIS A 39 -14.38 -12.48 3.29
C HIS A 39 -15.30 -11.71 2.34
N GLN A 40 -15.11 -11.90 1.04
CA GLN A 40 -15.94 -11.32 -0.02
C GLN A 40 -16.70 -12.43 -0.79
N PRO A 41 -17.94 -12.18 -1.23
CA PRO A 41 -18.65 -13.13 -2.10
C PRO A 41 -17.87 -13.41 -3.38
N ARG A 42 -17.82 -14.68 -3.81
CA ARG A 42 -17.13 -15.05 -5.04
C ARG A 42 -17.91 -14.64 -6.29
N VAL A 43 -17.21 -13.99 -7.20
CA VAL A 43 -17.60 -13.84 -8.62
C VAL A 43 -17.01 -14.95 -9.47
N GLY A 44 -17.53 -15.12 -10.70
CA GLY A 44 -17.14 -16.21 -11.60
C GLY A 44 -15.69 -16.17 -12.05
N HIS A 45 -15.15 -14.98 -12.32
CA HIS A 45 -13.77 -14.79 -12.75
C HIS A 45 -13.10 -13.60 -12.03
N ALA A 46 -11.79 -13.65 -11.78
CA ALA A 46 -11.09 -12.58 -11.06
C ALA A 46 -11.11 -11.22 -11.81
N GLY A 47 -11.32 -11.25 -13.13
CA GLY A 47 -11.52 -10.06 -13.96
C GLY A 47 -12.86 -9.35 -13.71
N ASP A 48 -13.82 -10.01 -13.09
CA ASP A 48 -15.14 -9.46 -12.77
C ASP A 48 -15.18 -8.81 -11.38
N VAL A 49 -14.08 -8.91 -10.62
CA VAL A 49 -14.00 -8.33 -9.28
C VAL A 49 -13.97 -6.81 -9.39
N VAL A 50 -14.91 -6.17 -8.70
CA VAL A 50 -14.89 -4.72 -8.50
C VAL A 50 -14.01 -4.41 -7.30
N TRP A 51 -12.80 -3.91 -7.58
CA TRP A 51 -11.82 -3.54 -6.57
C TRP A 51 -12.12 -2.16 -5.99
N HIS A 52 -11.94 -2.00 -4.68
CA HIS A 52 -11.97 -0.71 -4.01
C HIS A 52 -10.58 -0.09 -4.04
N PHE A 53 -10.52 1.21 -3.77
CA PHE A 53 -9.25 1.95 -3.69
C PHE A 53 -8.27 1.29 -2.69
N ASN A 54 -8.77 0.86 -1.53
CA ASN A 54 -7.97 0.21 -0.48
C ASN A 54 -7.42 -1.18 -0.88
N ASP A 55 -7.91 -1.77 -1.97
CA ASP A 55 -7.40 -3.05 -2.49
C ASP A 55 -6.18 -2.87 -3.40
N VAL A 56 -5.97 -1.66 -3.93
CA VAL A 56 -4.87 -1.37 -4.86
C VAL A 56 -3.49 -1.68 -4.24
N PRO A 57 -3.19 -1.28 -2.99
CA PRO A 57 -1.92 -1.63 -2.35
C PRO A 57 -1.77 -3.14 -2.11
N LEU A 58 -2.86 -3.85 -1.87
CA LEU A 58 -2.86 -5.31 -1.71
C LEU A 58 -2.52 -6.01 -3.03
N LEU A 59 -3.10 -5.54 -4.14
CA LEU A 59 -2.79 -6.04 -5.49
C LEU A 59 -1.31 -5.80 -5.83
N ASP A 60 -0.78 -4.63 -5.47
CA ASP A 60 0.63 -4.30 -5.68
C ASP A 60 1.56 -5.17 -4.82
N GLU A 61 1.18 -5.45 -3.57
CA GLU A 61 1.92 -6.36 -2.69
C GLU A 61 1.92 -7.80 -3.22
N ALA A 62 0.75 -8.29 -3.62
CA ALA A 62 0.59 -9.61 -4.24
C ALA A 62 1.46 -9.74 -5.50
N ARG A 63 1.50 -8.70 -6.33
CA ARG A 63 2.40 -8.66 -7.50
C ARG A 63 3.87 -8.76 -7.12
N ALA A 64 4.30 -8.01 -6.11
CA ALA A 64 5.68 -8.03 -5.65
C ALA A 64 6.09 -9.43 -5.14
N LEU A 65 5.17 -10.14 -4.48
CA LEU A 65 5.42 -11.48 -3.95
C LEU A 65 5.36 -12.59 -5.02
N LEU A 66 4.42 -12.50 -5.96
CA LEU A 66 4.27 -13.47 -7.05
C LEU A 66 5.39 -13.34 -8.10
N GLY A 67 5.93 -12.13 -8.27
CA GLY A 67 6.88 -11.82 -9.33
C GLY A 67 6.25 -11.81 -10.71
N TYR A 68 7.08 -11.91 -11.74
CA TYR A 68 6.63 -11.90 -13.13
C TYR A 68 6.12 -13.28 -13.55
N ARG A 69 5.02 -13.30 -14.31
CA ARG A 69 4.58 -14.55 -14.95
C ARG A 69 5.59 -14.97 -16.01
N PRO A 70 5.84 -16.28 -16.20
CA PRO A 70 6.75 -16.77 -17.23
C PRO A 70 6.41 -16.20 -18.62
N GLY A 71 7.40 -15.59 -19.28
CA GLY A 71 7.24 -14.99 -20.62
C GLY A 71 6.46 -13.67 -20.67
N LYS A 72 6.06 -13.09 -19.53
CA LYS A 72 5.27 -11.85 -19.45
C LYS A 72 5.97 -10.72 -18.70
N ARG A 73 7.31 -10.75 -18.65
CA ARG A 73 8.12 -9.77 -17.89
C ARG A 73 7.80 -8.32 -18.26
N ASP A 74 7.65 -8.00 -19.54
CA ASP A 74 7.44 -6.61 -19.96
C ASP A 74 6.05 -6.08 -19.57
N GLU A 75 5.02 -6.93 -19.59
CA GLU A 75 3.67 -6.60 -19.10
C GLU A 75 3.66 -6.48 -17.56
N ASP A 76 4.37 -7.37 -16.88
CA ASP A 76 4.39 -7.45 -15.42
C ASP A 76 5.51 -6.60 -14.79
N ALA A 77 6.29 -5.86 -15.58
CA ALA A 77 7.35 -4.98 -15.10
C ALA A 77 6.75 -3.74 -14.42
N LEU A 78 7.22 -3.42 -13.21
CA LEU A 78 6.83 -2.20 -12.50
C LEU A 78 7.58 -1.02 -13.12
N ARG A 79 6.84 0.03 -13.47
CA ARG A 79 7.45 1.30 -13.87
C ARG A 79 8.06 1.98 -12.65
N THR A 80 9.28 2.45 -12.78
CA THR A 80 10.00 3.21 -11.74
C THR A 80 10.23 4.65 -12.14
N TYR A 81 10.31 5.54 -11.16
CA TYR A 81 10.53 6.97 -11.32
C TYR A 81 11.85 7.40 -10.67
N GLY A 82 12.51 8.38 -11.27
CA GLY A 82 13.76 8.95 -10.76
C GLY A 82 13.59 9.87 -9.55
N HIS A 83 12.39 10.43 -9.39
CA HIS A 83 11.98 11.24 -8.24
C HIS A 83 10.47 11.11 -8.02
N ILE A 84 10.01 11.14 -6.77
CA ILE A 84 8.58 11.05 -6.41
C ILE A 84 8.26 12.14 -5.39
N CYS A 85 7.24 12.95 -5.67
CA CYS A 85 6.66 13.85 -4.68
C CYS A 85 5.43 13.20 -4.06
N ILE A 86 5.33 13.22 -2.73
CA ILE A 86 4.16 12.80 -1.96
C ILE A 86 3.68 14.02 -1.19
N ASP A 87 2.42 14.39 -1.39
CA ASP A 87 1.74 15.40 -0.60
C ASP A 87 0.73 14.73 0.33
N GLU A 88 0.40 15.39 1.44
CA GLU A 88 -0.48 14.85 2.50
C GLU A 88 -0.09 13.43 2.95
N ALA A 89 1.21 13.19 3.08
CA ALA A 89 1.75 11.85 3.36
C ALA A 89 1.24 11.24 4.68
N GLN A 90 0.77 12.06 5.62
CA GLN A 90 0.19 11.62 6.88
C GLN A 90 -1.08 10.79 6.71
N ASP A 91 -1.83 11.00 5.63
CA ASP A 91 -3.10 10.33 5.37
C ASP A 91 -2.94 9.01 4.59
N LEU A 92 -1.72 8.67 4.15
CA LEU A 92 -1.44 7.43 3.45
C LEU A 92 -1.25 6.26 4.42
N ALA A 93 -1.90 5.14 4.09
CA ALA A 93 -1.71 3.88 4.81
C ALA A 93 -0.30 3.31 4.57
N PRO A 94 0.23 2.51 5.51
CA PRO A 94 1.56 1.91 5.37
C PRO A 94 1.76 1.12 4.07
N MET A 95 0.72 0.41 3.61
CA MET A 95 0.79 -0.34 2.36
C MET A 95 0.85 0.56 1.12
N GLU A 96 0.20 1.72 1.15
CA GLU A 96 0.28 2.72 0.07
C GLU A 96 1.68 3.31 -0.01
N LEU A 97 2.29 3.64 1.14
CA LEU A 97 3.67 4.12 1.20
C LEU A 97 4.65 3.07 0.67
N ARG A 98 4.49 1.79 1.04
CA ARG A 98 5.30 0.68 0.50
C ARG A 98 5.12 0.53 -1.01
N MET A 99 3.89 0.63 -1.50
CA MET A 99 3.56 0.61 -2.93
C MET A 99 4.27 1.75 -3.68
N ILE A 100 4.25 2.96 -3.14
CA ILE A 100 4.97 4.12 -3.70
C ILE A 100 6.48 3.87 -3.66
N GLY A 101 7.00 3.37 -2.53
CA GLY A 101 8.42 3.07 -2.36
C GLY A 101 8.97 2.11 -3.41
N ARG A 102 8.21 1.07 -3.80
CA ARG A 102 8.57 0.15 -4.89
C ARG A 102 8.74 0.81 -6.25
N ARG A 103 8.08 1.96 -6.47
CA ARG A 103 8.18 2.74 -7.71
C ARG A 103 9.37 3.70 -7.70
N SER A 104 10.08 3.86 -6.58
CA SER A 104 11.27 4.70 -6.52
C SER A 104 12.49 3.95 -7.04
N LEU A 105 13.11 4.46 -8.11
CA LEU A 105 14.32 3.86 -8.68
C LEU A 105 15.50 3.93 -7.69
N ASN A 106 15.67 5.08 -7.04
CA ASN A 106 16.87 5.44 -6.29
C ASN A 106 16.58 5.96 -4.86
N GLY A 107 15.33 5.96 -4.42
CA GLY A 107 14.92 6.52 -3.12
C GLY A 107 14.84 8.05 -3.10
N SER A 108 14.97 8.75 -4.23
CA SER A 108 14.80 10.20 -4.28
C SER A 108 13.32 10.55 -4.18
N MET A 109 12.93 11.19 -3.08
CA MET A 109 11.55 11.55 -2.81
C MET A 109 11.47 12.90 -2.09
N THR A 110 10.39 13.63 -2.32
CA THR A 110 9.99 14.81 -1.54
C THR A 110 8.66 14.50 -0.89
N VAL A 111 8.66 14.38 0.44
CA VAL A 111 7.49 13.99 1.21
C VAL A 111 7.03 15.20 2.01
N VAL A 112 5.78 15.59 1.84
CA VAL A 112 5.15 16.79 2.39
C VAL A 112 3.88 16.39 3.12
N GLY A 113 3.52 17.14 4.15
CA GLY A 113 2.35 16.89 4.96
C GLY A 113 2.38 17.63 6.30
N ASP A 114 1.33 17.47 7.08
CA ASP A 114 1.23 17.96 8.45
C ASP A 114 0.63 16.85 9.34
N ILE A 115 1.46 16.29 10.23
CA ILE A 115 1.05 15.21 11.14
C ILE A 115 -0.11 15.66 12.05
N ALA A 116 -0.17 16.94 12.42
CA ALA A 116 -1.26 17.46 13.24
C ALA A 116 -2.61 17.52 12.51
N GLN A 117 -2.60 17.41 11.18
CA GLN A 117 -3.79 17.41 10.32
C GLN A 117 -4.16 16.01 9.83
N ALA A 118 -3.57 14.94 10.38
CA ALA A 118 -3.91 13.59 9.96
C ALA A 118 -5.39 13.29 10.25
N THR A 119 -6.15 12.91 9.22
CA THR A 119 -7.61 12.73 9.31
C THR A 119 -8.08 11.30 9.04
N GLY A 120 -7.18 10.44 8.54
CA GLY A 120 -7.49 9.05 8.18
C GLY A 120 -7.59 8.07 9.36
N ALA A 121 -8.29 6.95 9.15
CA ALA A 121 -8.32 5.82 10.11
C ALA A 121 -6.94 5.17 10.33
N TRP A 122 -6.00 5.42 9.41
CA TRP A 122 -4.61 4.99 9.44
C TRP A 122 -3.65 6.16 9.65
N ALA A 123 -4.16 7.29 10.15
CA ALA A 123 -3.38 8.50 10.41
C ALA A 123 -2.09 8.15 11.16
N ASN A 124 -0.96 8.53 10.56
CA ASN A 124 0.34 8.36 11.20
C ASN A 124 0.47 9.40 12.32
N ASP A 125 0.79 8.95 13.54
CA ASP A 125 1.04 9.78 14.72
C ASP A 125 2.44 10.42 14.72
N GLY A 126 3.27 10.11 13.71
CA GLY A 126 4.60 10.66 13.55
C GLY A 126 5.23 10.37 12.19
N TRP A 127 6.18 11.24 11.80
CA TRP A 127 6.92 11.11 10.54
C TRP A 127 7.75 9.82 10.45
N ASP A 128 8.21 9.28 11.59
CA ASP A 128 9.02 8.06 11.60
C ASP A 128 8.25 6.86 11.06
N ASN A 129 6.93 6.79 11.30
CA ASN A 129 6.07 5.73 10.77
C ASN A 129 5.94 5.81 9.24
N VAL A 130 5.81 7.03 8.70
CA VAL A 130 5.80 7.26 7.25
C VAL A 130 7.15 6.86 6.64
N LEU A 131 8.25 7.36 7.21
CA LEU A 131 9.61 7.15 6.69
C LEU A 131 10.06 5.69 6.79
N ALA A 132 9.59 4.94 7.78
CA ALA A 132 9.88 3.52 7.93
C ALA A 132 9.35 2.67 6.76
N GLN A 133 8.31 3.14 6.06
CA GLN A 133 7.75 2.43 4.89
C GLN A 133 8.43 2.80 3.56
N LEU A 134 9.22 3.87 3.54
CA LEU A 134 9.86 4.39 2.34
C LEU A 134 11.31 3.89 2.17
N PRO A 135 11.87 3.90 0.95
CA PRO A 135 13.22 3.39 0.71
C PRO A 135 14.30 4.24 1.40
N GLN A 136 15.08 3.63 2.29
CA GLN A 136 16.20 4.27 2.98
C GLN A 136 17.52 4.19 2.18
N LYS A 137 17.47 4.61 0.90
CA LYS A 137 18.64 4.61 0.00
C LYS A 137 19.41 5.94 0.01
N ARG A 138 18.86 6.96 0.67
CA ARG A 138 19.40 8.32 0.76
C ARG A 138 19.26 8.84 2.19
N GLU A 139 20.10 9.80 2.53
CA GLU A 139 19.97 10.54 3.80
C GLU A 139 18.64 11.30 3.83
N ILE A 140 17.95 11.21 4.96
CA ILE A 140 16.67 11.89 5.18
C ILE A 140 16.96 13.30 5.70
N GLN A 141 16.48 14.31 4.98
CA GLN A 141 16.55 15.70 5.42
C GLN A 141 15.14 16.22 5.73
N ARG A 142 14.89 16.51 7.00
CA ARG A 142 13.63 17.12 7.46
C ARG A 142 13.78 18.64 7.56
N ARG A 143 12.77 19.35 7.08
CA ARG A 143 12.62 20.81 7.20
C ARG A 143 11.17 21.10 7.56
N GLU A 144 10.98 21.99 8.52
CA GLU A 144 9.67 22.42 8.99
C GLU A 144 9.44 23.88 8.58
N LEU A 145 8.25 24.18 8.08
CA LEU A 145 7.84 25.54 7.72
C LEU A 145 6.98 26.09 8.85
N SER A 146 7.54 26.98 9.66
CA SER A 146 6.87 27.52 10.86
C SER A 146 6.04 28.79 10.62
N ILE A 147 6.16 29.40 9.43
CA ILE A 147 5.46 30.65 9.11
C ILE A 147 4.22 30.34 8.27
N GLY A 148 3.06 30.39 8.91
CA GLY A 148 1.77 30.38 8.23
C GLY A 148 1.41 31.77 7.71
N TYR A 149 1.40 31.96 6.40
CA TYR A 149 1.01 33.23 5.75
C TYR A 149 -0.26 33.11 4.90
N ARG A 150 -0.80 31.90 4.75
CA ARG A 150 -1.97 31.61 3.90
C ARG A 150 -3.29 31.62 4.65
N ILE A 151 -3.26 31.60 5.98
CA ILE A 151 -4.44 31.62 6.85
C ILE A 151 -4.38 32.92 7.66
N PRO A 152 -5.43 33.76 7.64
CA PRO A 152 -5.49 34.97 8.45
C PRO A 152 -5.36 34.65 9.95
N GLY A 153 -4.70 35.54 10.69
CA GLY A 153 -4.64 35.42 12.15
C GLY A 153 -6.03 35.58 12.79
N PRO A 154 -6.25 35.05 14.00
CA PRO A 154 -7.47 35.33 14.75
C PRO A 154 -7.65 36.84 14.94
N ALA A 155 -8.89 37.29 14.79
CA ALA A 155 -9.30 38.69 14.95
C ALA A 155 -9.23 39.14 16.41
#